data_AF-A0A7W4HCK0-F1
#
_entry.id   AF-A0A7W4HCK0-F1
#
_cell.length_a   1.000
_cell.length_b   1.000
_cell.length_c   1.000
_cell.angle_alpha   90.00
_cell.angle_beta   90.00
_cell.angle_gamma   90.00
#
_symmetry.space_group_name_H-M   'P 1'
#
loop_
_entity.id
_entity.type
_entity.pdbx_description
1 polymer ?
#
loop_
_entity_poly.entity_id
_entity_poly.type
_entity_poly.pdbx_seq_one_letter_code
_entity_poly.pdbx_strand_id
1 'polypeptide(L)'
;MLDNKRISVMRVRLGVRASRLIKDDKFLPMFRNRQIKYQREFEESVKIAEKKRNPEHFFASIWACKNIEKTLKLIRSVIYRAIEKVRELQESIKRIKTEQDIQANINPIGLAQFAKMKHDLFGL
;
A
#
# COMPACT_ATOMS: atom_id res chain seq x y z
N MET A 1 -37.17 -7.54 8.10
CA MET A 1 -36.08 -8.11 8.93
C MET A 1 -35.13 -8.87 8.00
N LEU A 2 -33.81 -8.80 8.21
CA LEU A 2 -32.87 -9.59 7.40
C LEU A 2 -32.98 -11.07 7.79
N ASP A 3 -33.06 -11.96 6.82
CA ASP A 3 -33.03 -13.42 7.05
C ASP A 3 -31.66 -13.83 7.63
N ASN A 4 -31.67 -14.65 8.69
CA ASN A 4 -30.49 -15.17 9.38
C ASN A 4 -29.52 -15.87 8.42
N LYS A 5 -30.03 -16.59 7.41
CA LYS A 5 -29.19 -17.21 6.38
C LYS A 5 -28.44 -16.16 5.57
N ARG A 6 -29.12 -15.06 5.22
CA ARG A 6 -28.55 -13.94 4.47
C ARG A 6 -27.50 -13.18 5.27
N ILE A 7 -27.72 -12.99 6.58
CA ILE A 7 -26.75 -12.38 7.51
C ILE A 7 -25.47 -13.21 7.55
N SER A 8 -25.58 -14.52 7.78
CA SER A 8 -24.44 -15.44 7.82
C SER A 8 -23.62 -15.39 6.53
N VAL A 9 -24.28 -15.47 5.38
CA VAL A 9 -23.62 -15.37 4.06
C VAL A 9 -22.91 -14.02 3.88
N MET A 10 -23.51 -12.90 4.30
CA MET A 10 -22.87 -11.58 4.21
C MET A 10 -21.64 -11.48 5.12
N ARG A 11 -21.72 -12.00 6.35
CA ARG A 11 -20.59 -12.01 7.29
C ARG A 11 -19.42 -12.85 6.78
N VAL A 12 -19.69 -14.01 6.17
CA VAL A 12 -18.66 -14.82 5.51
C VAL A 12 -18.00 -14.05 4.36
N ARG A 13 -18.80 -13.40 3.50
CA ARG A 13 -18.29 -12.64 2.34
C ARG A 13 -17.50 -11.38 2.73
N LEU A 14 -17.86 -10.73 3.83
CA LEU A 14 -17.09 -9.62 4.40
C LEU A 14 -15.73 -10.07 4.94
N GLY A 15 -15.61 -11.35 5.28
CA GLY A 15 -14.44 -11.93 5.91
C GLY A 15 -14.40 -11.65 7.42
N VAL A 16 -13.65 -12.49 8.14
CA VAL A 16 -13.63 -12.52 9.61
C VAL A 16 -13.26 -11.15 10.21
N ARG A 17 -12.25 -10.49 9.64
CA ARG A 17 -11.74 -9.20 10.14
C ARG A 17 -12.76 -8.08 10.02
N ALA A 18 -13.30 -7.86 8.82
CA ALA A 18 -14.31 -6.81 8.62
C ALA A 18 -15.63 -7.12 9.33
N SER A 19 -16.03 -8.39 9.37
CA SER A 19 -17.24 -8.84 10.08
C SER A 19 -17.19 -8.49 11.57
N ARG A 20 -16.03 -8.66 12.22
CA ARG A 20 -15.84 -8.28 13.64
C ARG A 20 -15.97 -6.78 13.90
N LEU A 21 -15.70 -5.93 12.91
CA LEU A 21 -15.83 -4.47 13.03
C LEU A 21 -17.29 -3.99 12.89
N ILE A 22 -18.22 -4.85 12.50
CA ILE A 22 -19.62 -4.51 12.24
C ILE A 22 -20.49 -5.15 13.34
N LYS A 23 -20.85 -4.33 14.33
CA LYS A 23 -21.63 -4.76 15.49
C LYS A 23 -23.11 -5.04 15.16
N ASP A 24 -23.72 -4.19 14.34
CA ASP A 24 -25.14 -4.27 14.04
C ASP A 24 -25.38 -4.82 12.62
N ASP A 25 -26.06 -5.96 12.56
CA ASP A 25 -26.33 -6.71 11.34
C ASP A 25 -27.14 -5.92 10.32
N LYS A 26 -27.94 -4.93 10.75
CA LYS A 26 -28.74 -4.10 9.84
C LYS A 26 -27.89 -3.31 8.85
N PHE A 27 -26.62 -3.07 9.17
CA PHE A 27 -25.69 -2.35 8.30
C PHE A 27 -24.86 -3.26 7.40
N LEU A 28 -24.92 -4.60 7.54
CA LEU A 28 -24.17 -5.52 6.69
C LEU A 28 -24.38 -5.28 5.19
N PRO A 29 -25.60 -5.00 4.68
CA PRO A 29 -25.79 -4.69 3.26
C PRO A 29 -24.99 -3.46 2.81
N MET A 30 -24.92 -2.42 3.66
CA MET A 30 -24.16 -1.20 3.37
C MET A 30 -22.67 -1.50 3.25
N PHE A 31 -22.08 -2.15 4.25
CA PHE A 31 -20.66 -2.50 4.23
C PHE A 31 -20.32 -3.45 3.08
N ARG A 32 -21.19 -4.43 2.80
CA ARG A 32 -21.00 -5.33 1.65
C ARG A 32 -21.02 -4.57 0.32
N ASN A 33 -21.90 -3.60 0.15
CA ASN A 33 -21.92 -2.74 -1.04
C ASN A 33 -20.60 -1.95 -1.19
N ARG A 34 -20.10 -1.39 -0.08
CA ARG A 34 -18.83 -0.65 -0.07
C ARG A 34 -17.63 -1.55 -0.38
N GLN A 35 -17.59 -2.75 0.19
CA GLN A 35 -16.55 -3.76 -0.10
C GLN A 35 -16.50 -4.11 -1.60
N ILE A 36 -17.67 -4.27 -2.24
CA ILE A 36 -17.72 -4.57 -3.68
C ILE A 36 -17.24 -3.38 -4.51
N LYS A 37 -17.71 -2.17 -4.20
CA LYS A 37 -17.42 -0.98 -5.01
C LYS A 37 -16.00 -0.44 -4.84
N TYR A 38 -15.43 -0.59 -3.64
CA TYR A 38 -14.17 0.04 -3.24
C TYR A 38 -13.27 -0.99 -2.56
N GLN A 39 -13.04 -2.13 -3.21
CA GLN A 39 -12.39 -3.29 -2.58
C GLN A 39 -11.04 -2.95 -1.95
N ARG A 40 -10.16 -2.25 -2.68
CA ARG A 40 -8.82 -1.90 -2.19
C ARG A 40 -8.89 -0.95 -1.00
N GLU A 41 -9.71 0.08 -1.09
CA GLU A 41 -9.89 1.04 0.00
C GLU A 41 -10.55 0.39 1.22
N PHE A 42 -11.50 -0.52 1.00
CA PHE A 42 -12.17 -1.28 2.04
C PHE A 42 -11.19 -2.16 2.80
N GLU A 43 -10.40 -2.97 2.10
CA GLU A 43 -9.38 -3.83 2.72
C GLU A 43 -8.35 -3.03 3.53
N GLU A 44 -7.87 -1.91 2.99
CA GLU A 44 -6.93 -1.05 3.71
C GLU A 44 -7.57 -0.38 4.93
N SER A 45 -8.83 0.04 4.82
CA SER A 45 -9.57 0.62 5.93
C SER A 45 -9.75 -0.36 7.09
N VAL A 46 -9.92 -1.66 6.82
CA VAL A 46 -9.99 -2.70 7.86
C VAL A 46 -8.68 -2.77 8.62
N LYS A 47 -7.54 -2.77 7.93
CA LYS A 47 -6.20 -2.76 8.56
C LYS A 47 -5.97 -1.51 9.41
N ILE A 48 -6.44 -0.35 8.96
CA ILE A 48 -6.33 0.91 9.70
C ILE A 48 -7.20 0.87 10.94
N ALA A 49 -8.45 0.39 10.82
CA ALA A 49 -9.41 0.35 11.91
C ALA A 49 -8.95 -0.52 13.08
N GLU A 50 -8.38 -1.69 12.80
CA GLU A 50 -7.84 -2.60 13.83
C GLU A 50 -6.75 -1.97 14.70
N LYS A 51 -6.05 -0.94 14.19
CA LYS A 51 -5.00 -0.22 14.92
C LYS A 51 -5.54 0.96 15.74
N LYS A 52 -6.85 1.22 15.72
CA LYS A 52 -7.46 2.34 16.45
C LYS A 52 -7.89 1.91 17.84
N ARG A 53 -7.94 2.87 18.76
CA ARG A 53 -8.43 2.67 20.13
C ARG A 53 -9.87 2.11 20.17
N ASN A 54 -10.72 2.54 19.25
CA ASN A 54 -12.07 2.00 19.06
C ASN A 54 -12.27 1.61 17.59
N PRO A 55 -11.93 0.37 17.21
CA PRO A 55 -11.97 -0.10 15.82
C PRO A 55 -13.37 -0.02 15.19
N GLU A 56 -14.39 -0.50 15.90
CA GLU A 56 -15.79 -0.56 15.41
C GLU A 56 -16.34 0.84 15.13
N HIS A 57 -16.20 1.75 16.09
CA HIS A 57 -16.69 3.12 15.95
C HIS A 57 -15.96 3.86 14.82
N PHE A 58 -14.64 3.70 14.74
CA PHE A 58 -13.86 4.30 13.67
C PHE A 58 -14.30 3.77 12.31
N PHE A 59 -14.42 2.44 12.16
CA PHE A 59 -14.81 1.80 10.91
C PHE A 59 -16.20 2.21 10.44
N ALA A 60 -17.18 2.27 11.36
CA ALA A 60 -18.51 2.77 11.06
C ALA A 60 -18.50 4.25 10.66
N SER A 61 -17.71 5.08 11.35
CA SER A 61 -17.63 6.52 11.07
C SER A 61 -17.07 6.81 9.67
N ILE A 62 -16.00 6.15 9.26
CA ILE A 62 -15.38 6.39 7.95
C ILE A 62 -16.26 5.90 6.78
N TRP A 63 -17.05 4.85 6.98
CA TRP A 63 -17.94 4.30 5.95
C TRP A 63 -19.36 4.85 6.00
N ALA A 64 -19.66 5.76 6.93
CA ALA A 64 -20.92 6.50 6.95
C ALA A 64 -21.09 7.30 5.66
N CYS A 65 -22.33 7.38 5.15
CA CYS A 65 -22.62 8.02 3.86
C CYS A 65 -22.06 9.45 3.76
N LYS A 66 -22.14 10.24 4.84
CA LYS A 66 -21.62 11.62 4.90
C LYS A 66 -20.10 11.74 4.75
N ASN A 67 -19.36 10.66 5.03
CA ASN A 67 -17.90 10.65 5.07
C ASN A 67 -17.26 9.91 3.88
N ILE A 68 -18.06 9.25 3.05
CA ILE A 68 -17.56 8.31 2.03
C ILE A 68 -16.51 8.91 1.10
N GLU A 69 -16.77 10.11 0.57
CA GLU A 69 -15.86 10.77 -0.36
C GLU A 69 -14.52 11.12 0.28
N LYS A 70 -14.58 11.72 1.47
CA LYS A 70 -13.40 12.08 2.27
C LYS A 70 -12.58 10.84 2.63
N THR A 71 -13.25 9.77 3.04
CA THR A 71 -12.64 8.47 3.37
C THR A 71 -11.91 7.88 2.16
N LEU A 72 -12.56 7.84 0.99
CA LEU A 72 -11.94 7.31 -0.23
C LEU A 72 -10.72 8.12 -0.64
N LYS A 73 -10.80 9.46 -0.61
CA LYS A 73 -9.66 10.33 -0.92
C LYS A 73 -8.49 10.08 0.02
N LEU A 74 -8.76 9.97 1.32
CA LEU A 74 -7.73 9.71 2.33
C LEU A 74 -7.07 8.34 2.10
N ILE A 75 -7.84 7.27 1.96
CA ILE A 75 -7.29 5.92 1.83
C ILE A 75 -6.50 5.76 0.53
N ARG A 76 -6.98 6.33 -0.58
CA ARG A 76 -6.22 6.35 -1.83
C ARG A 76 -4.86 7.02 -1.64
N SER A 77 -4.80 8.16 -0.94
CA SER A 77 -3.53 8.84 -0.67
C SER A 77 -2.55 7.96 0.12
N VAL A 78 -3.06 7.17 1.07
CA VAL A 78 -2.24 6.21 1.85
C VAL A 78 -1.70 5.10 0.95
N ILE A 79 -2.55 4.54 0.10
CA ILE A 79 -2.15 3.49 -0.86
C ILE A 79 -1.09 4.03 -1.83
N TYR A 80 -1.27 5.23 -2.39
CA TYR A 80 -0.29 5.82 -3.30
C TYR A 80 1.07 6.06 -2.65
N ARG A 81 1.09 6.61 -1.43
CA ARG A 81 2.34 6.78 -0.67
C ARG A 81 3.05 5.47 -0.40
N ALA A 82 2.30 4.39 -0.15
CA ALA A 82 2.90 3.06 0.02
C ALA A 82 3.52 2.54 -1.27
N ILE A 83 2.87 2.77 -2.42
CA ILE A 83 3.40 2.40 -3.74
C ILE A 83 4.66 3.20 -4.08
N GLU A 84 4.67 4.51 -3.83
CA GLU A 84 5.84 5.37 -4.06
C GLU A 84 7.04 4.90 -3.25
N LYS A 85 6.88 4.62 -1.95
CA LYS A 85 7.95 4.10 -1.11
C LYS A 85 8.53 2.78 -1.62
N VAL A 86 7.68 1.87 -2.12
CA VAL A 86 8.15 0.61 -2.71
C VAL A 86 8.98 0.86 -3.97
N ARG A 87 8.59 1.84 -4.81
CA ARG A 87 9.35 2.21 -6.01
C ARG A 87 10.71 2.81 -5.65
N GLU A 88 10.75 3.72 -4.69
CA GLU A 88 12.00 4.30 -4.18
C GLU A 88 12.96 3.22 -3.67
N LEU A 89 12.44 2.25 -2.89
CA LEU A 89 13.23 1.12 -2.42
C LEU A 89 13.75 0.26 -3.57
N GLN A 90 12.92 -0.04 -4.57
CA GLN A 90 13.35 -0.80 -5.75
C GLN A 90 14.46 -0.06 -6.54
N GLU A 91 14.35 1.25 -6.69
CA GLU A 91 15.38 2.05 -7.35
C GLU A 91 16.68 2.09 -6.55
N SER A 92 16.61 2.24 -5.23
CA SER A 92 17.81 2.20 -4.38
C SER A 92 18.52 0.84 -4.47
N ILE A 93 17.78 -0.27 -4.42
CA ILE A 93 18.33 -1.62 -4.58
C ILE A 93 19.01 -1.79 -5.96
N LYS A 94 18.38 -1.27 -7.02
CA LYS A 94 18.98 -1.30 -8.37
C LYS A 94 20.28 -0.52 -8.43
N ARG A 95 20.32 0.69 -7.86
CA ARG A 95 21.54 1.53 -7.83
C ARG A 95 22.68 0.83 -7.09
N ILE A 96 22.40 0.29 -5.90
CA ILE A 96 23.39 -0.45 -5.10
C ILE A 96 23.93 -1.64 -5.90
N LYS A 97 23.06 -2.39 -6.58
CA LYS A 97 23.47 -3.52 -7.40
C LYS A 97 24.36 -3.07 -8.56
N THR A 98 23.98 -2.02 -9.28
CA THR A 98 24.79 -1.46 -10.36
C THR A 98 26.16 -0.98 -9.85
N GLU A 99 26.22 -0.31 -8.70
CA GLU A 99 27.47 0.13 -8.08
C GLU A 99 28.37 -1.06 -7.70
N GLN A 100 27.79 -2.12 -7.13
CA GLN A 100 28.51 -3.36 -6.82
C GLN A 100 29.04 -4.04 -8.09
N ASP A 101 28.23 -4.11 -9.14
CA ASP A 101 28.61 -4.70 -10.42
C ASP A 101 29.73 -3.89 -11.10
N ILE A 102 29.67 -2.55 -11.04
CA ILE A 102 30.76 -1.68 -11.50
C ILE A 102 32.02 -1.94 -10.68
N GLN A 103 31.93 -1.92 -9.34
CA GLN A 103 33.07 -2.14 -8.46
C GLN A 103 33.74 -3.50 -8.69
N ALA A 104 32.96 -4.55 -8.93
CA ALA A 104 33.46 -5.89 -9.19
C ALA A 104 34.13 -6.03 -10.57
N ASN A 105 33.69 -5.25 -11.56
CA ASN A 105 34.17 -5.36 -12.95
C ASN A 105 35.10 -4.20 -13.38
N ILE A 106 35.44 -3.29 -12.48
CA ILE A 106 36.42 -2.23 -12.75
C ILE A 106 37.78 -2.88 -13.03
N ASN A 107 38.39 -2.53 -14.17
CA ASN A 107 39.78 -2.84 -14.48
C ASN A 107 40.69 -1.67 -14.06
N PRO A 108 41.26 -1.68 -12.84
CA PRO A 108 42.00 -0.55 -12.31
C PRO A 108 43.29 -0.28 -13.09
N ILE A 109 43.91 -1.32 -13.65
CA ILE A 109 45.15 -1.22 -14.41
C ILE A 109 44.89 -0.52 -15.75
N GLY A 110 43.85 -0.94 -16.48
CA GLY A 110 43.45 -0.31 -17.73
C GLY A 110 43.04 1.15 -17.55
N LEU A 111 42.31 1.46 -16.47
CA LEU A 111 41.94 2.83 -16.10
C LEU A 111 43.16 3.73 -15.84
N ALA A 112 44.15 3.23 -15.09
CA ALA A 112 45.37 3.97 -14.80
C ALA A 112 46.21 4.25 -16.07
N GLN A 113 46.30 3.27 -16.98
CA GLN A 113 46.96 3.45 -18.28
C GLN A 113 46.25 4.50 -19.13
N PHE A 114 44.91 4.46 -19.17
CA PHE A 114 44.11 5.41 -19.93
C PHE A 114 44.22 6.84 -19.37
N ALA A 115 44.25 6.99 -18.04
CA ALA A 115 44.45 8.27 -17.39
C ALA A 115 45.81 8.89 -17.74
N LYS A 116 46.87 8.07 -17.77
CA LYS A 116 48.21 8.50 -18.18
C LYS A 116 48.22 8.94 -19.65
N MET A 117 47.65 8.15 -20.55
CA MET A 117 47.53 8.52 -21.97
C MET A 117 46.77 9.83 -22.16
N LYS A 118 45.68 10.06 -21.42
CA LYS A 118 44.91 11.30 -21.50
C LYS A 118 45.69 12.52 -21.01
N HIS A 119 46.40 12.40 -19.89
CA HIS A 119 47.28 13.45 -19.39
C HIS A 119 48.37 13.80 -20.41
N ASP A 120 48.98 12.78 -21.04
CA ASP A 120 50.02 12.97 -22.05
C ASP A 120 49.49 13.62 -23.34
N LEU A 121 48.21 13.38 -23.70
CA LEU A 121 47.57 13.94 -24.91
C LEU A 121 47.03 15.36 -24.72
N PHE A 122 46.55 15.71 -23.53
CA PHE A 122 45.83 16.98 -23.30
C PHE A 122 46.46 17.88 -22.23
N GLY A 123 47.52 17.45 -21.54
CA GLY A 123 48.27 18.28 -20.59
C GLY A 123 47.47 18.83 -19.40
N LEU A 124 46.41 18.13 -18.99
CA LEU A 124 45.60 18.41 -17.79
C LEU A 124 45.82 17.33 -16.73
#